data_AF-A0A7Y0L952-F1
#
_entry.id   AF-A0A7Y0L952-F1
#
_cell.length_a   1.000
_cell.length_b   1.000
_cell.length_c   1.000
_cell.angle_alpha   90.00
_cell.angle_beta   90.00
_cell.angle_gamma   90.00
#
_symmetry.space_group_name_H-M   'P 1'
#
loop_
_entity.id
_entity.type
_entity.pdbx_description
1 polymer ?
#
loop_
_entity_poly.entity_id
_entity_poly.type
_entity_poly.pdbx_seq_one_letter_code
_entity_poly.pdbx_strand_id
1 'polypeptide(L)'
;MKKLLAVMLSLIVLSGCDTINLSMTEDSYQQAIESGELQQQIHLIDELYQYAPEKYQLALDEKEYLLPLLEQLIANPRNFSGLSESDLERAFAFAPNYEPFSLAKKYLSKQQAIKAKIRESEAAALTAKKHLQEKLIQTPKHIETYNTGMSFRGFERYFLASIYTRKFIDTFEDKQLNGYQLAAITKGLADIFVANQVKEKSLLELDLKALDKLNENDREFIKENGDIQRVLMWLYKKQLVLSYKSAEKSNDYLQSLLNSKYGRERLDDVWLRLVEPAAKKSVMQAKETYLSALDLIAAKIDKTAGDKPKLKKIYSETLALDKKLLSLMWPPNGLDNFKESSKQAMRELKVAINEIQQR
;
A
#
# COMPACT_ATOMS: atom_id res chain seq x y z
N MET A 1 -52.93 -29.91 63.76
CA MET A 1 -52.95 -28.48 63.37
C MET A 1 -51.74 -27.69 63.87
N LYS A 2 -51.36 -27.69 65.17
CA LYS A 2 -50.20 -26.91 65.68
C LYS A 2 -48.84 -27.20 65.00
N LYS A 3 -48.54 -28.46 64.65
CA LYS A 3 -47.29 -28.83 63.93
C LYS A 3 -47.24 -28.35 62.48
N LEU A 4 -48.39 -28.26 61.80
CA LEU A 4 -48.50 -27.83 60.41
C LEU A 4 -48.38 -26.30 60.28
N LEU A 5 -48.92 -25.58 61.27
CA LEU A 5 -48.79 -24.13 61.42
C LEU A 5 -47.36 -23.71 61.77
N ALA A 6 -46.66 -24.47 62.62
CA ALA A 6 -45.25 -24.25 62.92
C ALA A 6 -44.36 -24.47 61.69
N VAL A 7 -44.60 -25.54 60.91
CA VAL A 7 -43.87 -25.80 59.65
C VAL A 7 -44.13 -24.70 58.61
N MET A 8 -45.39 -24.25 58.43
CA MET A 8 -45.70 -23.11 57.56
C MET A 8 -45.07 -21.81 58.04
N LEU A 9 -45.10 -21.48 59.33
CA LEU A 9 -44.44 -20.28 59.86
C LEU A 9 -42.93 -20.35 59.67
N SER A 10 -42.29 -21.50 59.89
CA SER A 10 -40.86 -21.65 59.61
C SER A 10 -40.57 -21.56 58.11
N LEU A 11 -41.42 -22.09 57.23
CA LEU A 11 -41.29 -21.94 55.77
C LEU A 11 -41.48 -20.49 55.31
N ILE A 12 -42.37 -19.71 55.94
CA ILE A 12 -42.60 -18.29 55.65
C ILE A 12 -41.47 -17.41 56.20
N VAL A 13 -40.92 -17.75 57.38
CA VAL A 13 -39.79 -17.04 57.99
C VAL A 13 -38.48 -17.35 57.27
N LEU A 14 -38.27 -18.61 56.84
CA LEU A 14 -37.13 -19.01 56.00
C LEU A 14 -37.23 -18.37 54.61
N SER A 15 -38.39 -18.45 53.94
CA SER A 15 -38.56 -17.81 52.63
C SER A 15 -38.54 -16.27 52.68
N GLY A 16 -38.96 -15.66 53.80
CA GLY A 16 -38.88 -14.21 54.04
C GLY A 16 -37.47 -13.69 54.32
N CYS A 17 -36.62 -14.47 55.00
CA CYS A 17 -35.20 -14.12 55.18
C CYS A 17 -34.43 -14.22 53.85
N ASP A 18 -34.67 -15.27 53.07
CA ASP A 18 -33.99 -15.46 51.78
C ASP A 18 -34.40 -14.38 50.76
N THR A 19 -35.65 -13.91 50.79
CA THR A 19 -36.13 -12.84 49.89
C THR A 19 -35.61 -11.44 50.26
N ILE A 20 -35.51 -11.10 51.56
CA ILE A 20 -34.92 -9.82 51.99
C ILE A 20 -33.41 -9.80 51.70
N ASN A 21 -32.70 -10.90 52.00
CA ASN A 21 -31.27 -11.00 51.73
C ASN A 21 -30.99 -10.97 50.22
N LEU A 22 -31.79 -11.65 49.40
CA LEU A 22 -31.69 -11.58 47.94
C LEU A 22 -31.81 -10.14 47.43
N SER A 23 -32.81 -9.38 47.86
CA SER A 23 -32.97 -7.98 47.44
C SER A 23 -31.79 -7.10 47.84
N MET A 24 -31.28 -7.26 49.07
CA MET A 24 -30.12 -6.49 49.53
C MET A 24 -28.84 -6.85 48.77
N THR A 25 -28.63 -8.12 48.44
CA THR A 25 -27.50 -8.58 47.64
C THR A 25 -27.64 -8.11 46.18
N GLU A 26 -28.84 -8.07 45.62
CA GLU A 26 -29.12 -7.52 44.28
C GLU A 26 -28.77 -6.04 44.19
N ASP A 27 -29.20 -5.25 45.18
CA ASP A 27 -28.88 -3.81 45.27
C ASP A 27 -27.37 -3.59 45.42
N SER A 28 -26.72 -4.38 46.28
CA SER A 28 -25.26 -4.32 46.48
C SER A 28 -24.49 -4.70 45.22
N TYR A 29 -24.98 -5.69 44.47
CA TYR A 29 -24.38 -6.13 43.21
C TYR A 29 -24.49 -5.04 42.14
N GLN A 30 -25.66 -4.42 42.02
CA GLN A 30 -25.87 -3.30 41.10
C GLN A 30 -24.98 -2.10 41.46
N GLN A 31 -24.86 -1.79 42.75
CA GLN A 31 -23.96 -0.75 43.24
C GLN A 31 -22.49 -1.07 42.92
N ALA A 32 -22.05 -2.33 43.08
CA ALA A 32 -20.69 -2.75 42.75
C ALA A 32 -20.38 -2.63 41.24
N ILE A 33 -21.36 -2.89 40.37
CA ILE A 33 -21.24 -2.65 38.92
C ILE A 33 -21.10 -1.16 38.63
N GLU A 34 -21.92 -0.32 39.26
CA GLU A 34 -21.92 1.13 39.05
C GLU A 34 -20.64 1.80 39.59
N SER A 35 -20.15 1.37 40.75
CA SER A 35 -18.92 1.86 41.37
C SER A 35 -17.65 1.30 40.73
N GLY A 36 -17.76 0.20 39.98
CA GLY A 36 -16.61 -0.48 39.37
C GLY A 36 -15.81 -1.34 40.35
N GLU A 37 -16.42 -1.80 41.45
CA GLU A 37 -15.78 -2.66 42.45
C GLU A 37 -15.77 -4.13 42.02
N LEU A 38 -14.88 -4.46 41.07
CA LEU A 38 -14.81 -5.79 40.42
C LEU A 38 -14.73 -6.96 41.41
N GLN A 39 -13.91 -6.86 42.46
CA GLN A 39 -13.79 -7.95 43.45
C GLN A 39 -15.10 -8.19 44.21
N GLN A 40 -15.81 -7.11 44.54
CA GLN A 40 -17.10 -7.19 45.21
C GLN A 40 -18.17 -7.73 44.25
N GLN A 41 -18.16 -7.30 42.99
CA GLN A 41 -19.02 -7.87 41.94
C GLN A 41 -18.83 -9.39 41.81
N ILE A 42 -17.57 -9.87 41.74
CA ILE A 42 -17.24 -11.30 41.65
C ILE A 42 -17.75 -12.07 42.87
N HIS A 43 -17.60 -11.51 44.07
CA HIS A 43 -18.03 -12.14 45.31
C HIS A 43 -19.57 -12.25 45.40
N LEU A 44 -20.28 -11.17 45.07
CA LEU A 44 -21.74 -11.10 45.17
C LEU A 44 -22.45 -12.05 44.20
N ILE A 45 -21.82 -12.44 43.09
CA ILE A 45 -22.38 -13.47 42.18
C ILE A 45 -22.54 -14.82 42.88
N ASP A 46 -21.59 -15.22 43.74
CA ASP A 46 -21.71 -16.49 44.49
C ASP A 46 -22.87 -16.44 45.48
N GLU A 47 -23.05 -15.31 46.15
CA GLU A 47 -24.16 -15.10 47.09
C GLU A 47 -25.52 -15.09 46.38
N LEU A 48 -25.63 -14.36 45.27
CA LEU A 48 -26.85 -14.31 44.45
C LEU A 48 -27.22 -15.70 43.92
N TYR A 49 -26.23 -16.49 43.53
CA TYR A 49 -26.45 -17.87 43.10
C TYR A 49 -26.99 -18.76 44.23
N GLN A 50 -26.50 -18.60 45.46
CA GLN A 50 -27.02 -19.35 46.62
C GLN A 50 -28.49 -19.04 46.90
N TYR A 51 -28.89 -17.77 46.77
CA TYR A 51 -30.26 -17.33 47.02
C TYR A 51 -31.22 -17.66 45.86
N ALA A 52 -30.77 -17.58 44.61
CA ALA A 52 -31.61 -17.80 43.43
C ALA A 52 -30.84 -18.46 42.26
N PRO A 53 -30.56 -19.78 42.31
CA PRO A 53 -29.72 -20.47 41.32
C PRO A 53 -30.20 -20.33 39.88
N GLU A 54 -31.52 -20.48 39.65
CA GLU A 54 -32.11 -20.41 38.30
C GLU A 54 -32.01 -19.01 37.66
N LYS A 55 -31.96 -17.95 38.49
CA LYS A 55 -31.85 -16.56 38.01
C LYS A 55 -30.41 -16.17 37.69
N TYR A 56 -29.43 -16.71 38.44
CA TYR A 56 -28.03 -16.27 38.40
C TYR A 56 -27.05 -17.28 37.79
N GLN A 57 -27.51 -18.44 37.31
CA GLN A 57 -26.65 -19.44 36.66
C GLN A 57 -25.79 -18.84 35.53
N LEU A 58 -26.38 -18.02 34.64
CA LEU A 58 -25.64 -17.39 33.55
C LEU A 58 -24.54 -16.43 34.05
N ALA A 59 -24.79 -15.72 35.14
CA ALA A 59 -23.81 -14.81 35.73
C ALA A 59 -22.65 -15.59 36.38
N LEU A 60 -22.96 -16.73 37.00
CA LEU A 60 -21.96 -17.65 37.55
C LEU A 60 -21.10 -18.26 36.44
N ASP A 61 -21.72 -18.77 35.37
CA ASP A 61 -21.01 -19.34 34.22
C ASP A 61 -20.08 -18.30 33.56
N GLU A 62 -20.57 -17.06 33.38
CA GLU A 62 -19.77 -15.96 32.82
C GLU A 62 -18.61 -15.58 33.74
N LYS A 63 -18.84 -15.53 35.06
CA LYS A 63 -17.79 -15.32 36.06
C LYS A 63 -16.73 -16.41 35.97
N GLU A 64 -17.12 -17.68 35.99
CA GLU A 64 -16.17 -18.80 35.96
C GLU A 64 -15.32 -18.80 34.68
N TYR A 65 -15.93 -18.47 33.54
CA TYR A 65 -15.22 -18.31 32.27
C TYR A 65 -14.21 -17.15 32.30
N LEU A 66 -14.60 -15.99 32.84
CA LEU A 66 -13.79 -14.79 32.81
C LEU A 66 -12.79 -14.70 33.97
N LEU A 67 -12.96 -15.43 35.07
CA LEU A 67 -12.13 -15.28 36.28
C LEU A 67 -10.61 -15.37 35.99
N PRO A 68 -10.10 -16.35 35.21
CA PRO A 68 -8.67 -16.42 34.91
C PRO A 68 -8.15 -15.19 34.15
N LEU A 69 -8.97 -14.65 33.24
CA LEU A 69 -8.68 -13.44 32.48
C LEU A 69 -8.69 -12.20 33.37
N LEU A 70 -9.70 -12.08 34.24
CA LEU A 70 -9.84 -10.97 35.18
C LEU A 70 -8.65 -10.94 36.16
N GLU A 71 -8.26 -12.09 36.70
CA GLU A 71 -7.08 -12.24 37.56
C GLU A 71 -5.79 -11.85 36.83
N GLN A 72 -5.61 -12.27 35.57
CA GLN A 72 -4.47 -11.86 34.75
C GLN A 72 -4.43 -10.33 34.56
N LEU A 73 -5.57 -9.71 34.26
CA LEU A 73 -5.67 -8.26 34.03
C LEU A 73 -5.48 -7.46 35.33
N ILE A 74 -5.93 -7.98 36.47
CA ILE A 74 -5.68 -7.39 37.80
C ILE A 74 -4.19 -7.46 38.14
N ALA A 75 -3.57 -8.64 37.97
CA ALA A 75 -2.18 -8.87 38.32
C ALA A 75 -1.21 -8.11 37.41
N ASN A 76 -1.54 -7.94 36.13
CA ASN A 76 -0.72 -7.20 35.17
C ASN A 76 -1.57 -6.41 34.16
N PRO A 77 -2.03 -5.20 34.52
CA PRO A 77 -2.97 -4.40 33.73
C PRO A 77 -2.41 -3.88 32.39
N ARG A 78 -1.16 -4.21 32.04
CA ARG A 78 -0.52 -3.87 30.77
C ARG A 78 -0.18 -5.08 29.91
N ASN A 79 -0.37 -6.30 30.41
CA ASN A 79 -0.02 -7.51 29.69
C ASN A 79 -1.25 -8.14 29.02
N PHE A 80 -1.50 -7.74 27.78
CA PHE A 80 -2.57 -8.29 26.95
C PHE A 80 -2.12 -9.46 26.06
N SER A 81 -0.92 -9.99 26.29
CA SER A 81 -0.38 -11.09 25.50
C SER A 81 -1.25 -12.35 25.68
N GLY A 82 -1.67 -12.95 24.56
CA GLY A 82 -2.46 -14.18 24.56
C GLY A 82 -3.96 -13.99 24.74
N LEU A 83 -4.45 -12.76 24.97
CA LEU A 83 -5.87 -12.47 25.14
C LEU A 83 -6.55 -12.25 23.78
N SER A 84 -7.68 -12.92 23.54
CA SER A 84 -8.47 -12.66 22.34
C SER A 84 -9.29 -11.37 22.49
N GLU A 85 -9.63 -10.72 21.37
CA GLU A 85 -10.50 -9.53 21.39
C GLU A 85 -11.88 -9.86 21.97
N SER A 86 -12.41 -11.05 21.65
CA SER A 86 -13.70 -11.50 22.18
C SER A 86 -13.67 -11.65 23.70
N ASP A 87 -12.57 -12.13 24.27
CA ASP A 87 -12.44 -12.29 25.72
C ASP A 87 -12.37 -10.93 26.42
N LEU A 88 -11.63 -9.98 25.84
CA LEU A 88 -11.58 -8.61 26.34
C LEU A 88 -12.94 -7.90 26.24
N GLU A 89 -13.67 -8.08 25.14
CA GLU A 89 -15.01 -7.52 24.98
C GLU A 89 -16.00 -8.09 26.00
N ARG A 90 -15.95 -9.41 26.26
CA ARG A 90 -16.76 -10.04 27.32
C ARG A 90 -16.37 -9.52 28.72
N ALA A 91 -15.09 -9.37 29.01
CA ALA A 91 -14.64 -8.77 30.27
C ALA A 91 -15.15 -7.33 30.46
N PHE A 92 -15.14 -6.52 29.40
CA PHE A 92 -15.67 -5.16 29.46
C PHE A 92 -17.19 -5.13 29.62
N ALA A 93 -17.91 -6.08 29.04
CA ALA A 93 -19.35 -6.22 29.26
C ALA A 93 -19.66 -6.70 30.69
N PHE A 94 -18.83 -7.59 31.23
CA PHE A 94 -18.95 -8.09 32.60
C PHE A 94 -18.73 -6.99 33.64
N ALA A 95 -17.66 -6.19 33.51
CA ALA A 95 -17.35 -5.10 34.45
C ALA A 95 -17.11 -3.77 33.72
N PRO A 96 -18.17 -3.07 33.29
CA PRO A 96 -18.07 -1.91 32.39
C PRO A 96 -17.34 -0.71 33.00
N ASN A 97 -17.47 -0.52 34.31
CA ASN A 97 -16.95 0.64 35.05
C ASN A 97 -15.64 0.35 35.81
N TYR A 98 -15.05 -0.83 35.67
CA TYR A 98 -13.77 -1.14 36.31
C TYR A 98 -12.65 -0.29 35.68
N GLU A 99 -12.17 0.72 36.42
CA GLU A 99 -11.24 1.76 35.93
C GLU A 99 -9.96 1.21 35.27
N PRO A 100 -9.32 0.14 35.79
CA PRO A 100 -8.14 -0.45 35.17
C PRO A 100 -8.37 -1.00 33.75
N PHE A 101 -9.61 -1.30 33.35
CA PHE A 101 -9.92 -1.68 31.97
C PHE A 101 -9.81 -0.53 30.97
N SER A 102 -9.63 0.71 31.41
CA SER A 102 -9.38 1.85 30.52
C SER A 102 -8.16 1.62 29.61
N LEU A 103 -7.10 0.97 30.10
CA LEU A 103 -5.91 0.61 29.30
C LEU A 103 -6.21 -0.49 28.29
N ALA A 104 -6.96 -1.51 28.69
CA ALA A 104 -7.36 -2.61 27.83
C ALA A 104 -8.30 -2.15 26.71
N LYS A 105 -9.25 -1.25 27.01
CA LYS A 105 -10.13 -0.60 26.03
C LYS A 105 -9.32 0.21 25.00
N LYS A 106 -8.31 0.98 25.45
CA LYS A 106 -7.39 1.71 24.55
C LYS A 106 -6.59 0.76 23.65
N TYR A 107 -6.13 -0.36 24.20
CA TYR A 107 -5.42 -1.40 23.45
C TYR A 107 -6.31 -2.01 22.36
N LEU A 108 -7.53 -2.44 22.72
CA LEU A 108 -8.50 -3.01 21.78
C LEU A 108 -8.87 -2.00 20.67
N SER A 109 -9.14 -0.75 21.04
CA SER A 109 -9.42 0.33 20.07
C SER A 109 -8.27 0.52 19.08
N LYS A 110 -7.01 0.49 19.55
CA LYS A 110 -5.84 0.56 18.68
C LYS A 110 -5.77 -0.64 17.73
N GLN A 111 -6.01 -1.85 18.23
CA GLN A 111 -6.04 -3.07 17.42
C GLN A 111 -7.11 -3.00 16.32
N GLN A 112 -8.33 -2.60 16.68
CA GLN A 112 -9.44 -2.40 15.74
C GLN A 112 -9.11 -1.34 14.68
N ALA A 113 -8.48 -0.23 15.07
CA ALA A 113 -8.06 0.81 14.14
C ALA A 113 -6.99 0.30 13.14
N ILE A 114 -6.03 -0.51 13.60
CA ILE A 114 -5.01 -1.12 12.72
C ILE A 114 -5.67 -2.12 11.76
N LYS A 115 -6.60 -2.96 12.24
CA LYS A 115 -7.37 -3.89 11.38
C LYS A 115 -8.20 -3.15 10.33
N ALA A 116 -8.81 -2.02 10.69
CA ALA A 116 -9.51 -1.16 9.75
C ALA A 116 -8.58 -0.64 8.65
N LYS A 117 -7.39 -0.12 9.02
CA LYS A 117 -6.36 0.30 8.04
C LYS A 117 -5.94 -0.82 7.09
N ILE A 118 -5.78 -2.05 7.60
CA ILE A 118 -5.47 -3.22 6.75
C ILE A 118 -6.58 -3.42 5.72
N ARG A 119 -7.85 -3.48 6.14
CA ARG A 119 -9.00 -3.66 5.23
C ARG A 119 -9.10 -2.53 4.20
N GLU A 120 -8.90 -1.29 4.62
CA GLU A 120 -8.90 -0.12 3.73
C GLU A 120 -7.78 -0.22 2.68
N SER A 121 -6.57 -0.63 3.10
CA SER A 121 -5.44 -0.80 2.19
C SER A 121 -5.66 -1.93 1.18
N GLU A 122 -6.29 -3.03 1.58
CA GLU A 122 -6.66 -4.13 0.69
C GLU A 122 -7.69 -3.69 -0.35
N ALA A 123 -8.72 -2.97 0.10
CA ALA A 123 -9.74 -2.42 -0.79
C ALA A 123 -9.15 -1.40 -1.78
N ALA A 124 -8.22 -0.56 -1.32
CA ALA A 124 -7.52 0.41 -2.15
C ALA A 124 -6.66 -0.29 -3.23
N ALA A 125 -5.89 -1.31 -2.84
CA ALA A 125 -5.10 -2.11 -3.78
C ALA A 125 -6.01 -2.80 -4.82
N LEU A 126 -7.10 -3.43 -4.39
CA LEU A 126 -8.05 -4.09 -5.30
C LEU A 126 -8.71 -3.11 -6.27
N THR A 127 -9.10 -1.93 -5.77
CA THR A 127 -9.67 -0.86 -6.60
C THR A 127 -8.67 -0.37 -7.64
N ALA A 128 -7.42 -0.16 -7.24
CA ALA A 128 -6.35 0.24 -8.16
C ALA A 128 -6.10 -0.82 -9.24
N LYS A 129 -6.10 -2.11 -8.89
CA LYS A 129 -6.00 -3.23 -9.85
C LYS A 129 -7.14 -3.22 -10.87
N LYS A 130 -8.38 -3.04 -10.41
CA LYS A 130 -9.57 -2.98 -11.27
C LYS A 130 -9.50 -1.78 -12.22
N HIS A 131 -9.24 -0.59 -11.69
CA HIS A 131 -9.11 0.62 -12.52
C HIS A 131 -7.98 0.51 -13.54
N LEU A 132 -6.85 -0.09 -13.17
CA LEU A 132 -5.75 -0.33 -14.09
C LEU A 132 -6.18 -1.24 -15.25
N GLN A 133 -6.86 -2.36 -14.96
CA GLN A 133 -7.37 -3.25 -16.00
C GLN A 133 -8.35 -2.53 -16.93
N GLU A 134 -9.30 -1.76 -16.39
CA GLU A 134 -10.28 -1.00 -17.17
C GLU A 134 -9.61 0.00 -18.12
N LYS A 135 -8.65 0.78 -17.62
CA LYS A 135 -7.89 1.75 -18.42
C LYS A 135 -7.04 1.11 -19.50
N LEU A 136 -6.63 -0.14 -19.29
CA LEU A 136 -5.89 -0.88 -20.28
C LEU A 136 -6.76 -1.51 -21.35
N ILE A 137 -8.06 -1.67 -21.17
CA ILE A 137 -8.94 -2.24 -22.22
C ILE A 137 -9.06 -1.26 -23.39
N GLN A 138 -9.53 -0.04 -23.13
CA GLN A 138 -9.79 0.95 -24.16
C GLN A 138 -9.39 2.36 -23.71
N THR A 139 -8.70 3.09 -24.59
CA THR A 139 -8.48 4.53 -24.39
C THR A 139 -9.78 5.29 -24.69
N PRO A 140 -10.29 6.13 -23.77
CA PRO A 140 -11.46 6.94 -24.02
C PRO A 140 -11.29 7.83 -25.26
N LYS A 141 -12.33 7.94 -26.10
CA LYS A 141 -12.27 8.64 -27.39
C LYS A 141 -11.87 10.11 -27.32
N HIS A 142 -12.16 10.78 -26.19
CA HIS A 142 -11.86 12.20 -25.97
C HIS A 142 -10.43 12.45 -25.47
N ILE A 143 -9.64 11.40 -25.21
CA ILE A 143 -8.27 11.53 -24.73
C ILE A 143 -7.33 11.43 -25.93
N GLU A 144 -6.69 12.55 -26.24
CA GLU A 144 -5.56 12.56 -27.17
C GLU A 144 -4.38 11.80 -26.57
N THR A 145 -3.78 10.91 -27.36
CA THR A 145 -2.67 10.10 -26.91
C THR A 145 -1.72 9.79 -28.06
N TYR A 146 -0.48 9.48 -27.72
CA TYR A 146 0.57 9.15 -28.69
C TYR A 146 0.92 7.66 -28.61
N ASN A 147 1.43 7.13 -29.72
CA ASN A 147 1.97 5.78 -29.75
C ASN A 147 3.32 5.77 -29.03
N THR A 148 3.47 4.91 -28.02
CA THR A 148 4.75 4.78 -27.31
C THR A 148 5.71 3.81 -28.00
N GLY A 149 5.20 2.88 -28.82
CA GLY A 149 5.97 1.76 -29.35
C GLY A 149 6.42 0.75 -28.29
N MET A 150 5.87 0.83 -27.07
CA MET A 150 6.12 -0.13 -25.99
C MET A 150 5.04 -1.19 -25.95
N SER A 151 5.44 -2.42 -25.64
CA SER A 151 4.57 -3.49 -25.16
C SER A 151 5.30 -4.22 -24.03
N PHE A 152 4.65 -5.17 -23.35
CA PHE A 152 5.31 -6.01 -22.35
C PHE A 152 6.09 -7.21 -22.94
N ARG A 153 6.12 -7.32 -24.27
CA ARG A 153 6.83 -8.39 -24.97
C ARG A 153 8.31 -8.44 -24.60
N GLY A 154 8.78 -9.65 -24.28
CA GLY A 154 10.16 -9.89 -23.84
C GLY A 154 10.43 -9.47 -22.40
N PHE A 155 9.38 -9.26 -21.59
CA PHE A 155 9.53 -9.24 -20.13
C PHE A 155 9.73 -10.68 -19.63
N GLU A 156 10.82 -10.92 -18.93
CA GLU A 156 11.18 -12.25 -18.43
C GLU A 156 10.35 -12.63 -17.20
N ARG A 157 9.32 -13.45 -17.43
CA ARG A 157 8.27 -13.79 -16.43
C ARG A 157 8.80 -14.54 -15.21
N TYR A 158 9.90 -15.26 -15.34
CA TYR A 158 10.51 -16.01 -14.24
C TYR A 158 11.08 -15.11 -13.13
N PHE A 159 11.23 -13.80 -13.41
CA PHE A 159 11.55 -12.80 -12.39
C PHE A 159 10.34 -12.32 -11.60
N LEU A 160 9.12 -12.76 -11.91
CA LEU A 160 7.90 -12.35 -11.20
C LEU A 160 7.47 -13.43 -10.21
N ALA A 161 7.34 -13.05 -8.95
CA ALA A 161 6.91 -13.93 -7.88
C ALA A 161 5.38 -13.93 -7.70
N SER A 162 4.74 -12.77 -7.87
CA SER A 162 3.30 -12.61 -7.68
C SER A 162 2.50 -13.25 -8.82
N ILE A 163 1.42 -13.95 -8.47
CA ILE A 163 0.45 -14.49 -9.42
C ILE A 163 -0.27 -13.37 -10.15
N TYR A 164 -0.64 -12.30 -9.43
CA TYR A 164 -1.32 -11.16 -10.03
C TYR A 164 -0.45 -10.50 -11.10
N THR A 165 0.81 -10.15 -10.77
CA THR A 165 1.68 -9.44 -11.69
C THR A 165 2.02 -10.29 -12.92
N ARG A 166 2.22 -11.61 -12.75
CA ARG A 166 2.38 -12.54 -13.89
C ARG A 166 1.18 -12.50 -14.83
N LYS A 167 -0.03 -12.71 -14.30
CA LYS A 167 -1.26 -12.66 -15.09
C LYS A 167 -1.47 -11.31 -15.77
N PHE A 168 -1.14 -10.23 -15.07
CA PHE A 168 -1.24 -8.88 -15.61
C PHE A 168 -0.33 -8.71 -16.84
N ILE A 169 0.95 -9.09 -16.73
CA ILE A 169 1.89 -9.04 -17.84
C ILE A 169 1.45 -9.95 -18.99
N ASP A 170 1.03 -11.19 -18.69
CA ASP A 170 0.56 -12.15 -19.69
C ASP A 170 -0.63 -11.62 -20.50
N THR A 171 -1.58 -10.98 -19.82
CA THR A 171 -2.80 -10.43 -20.44
C THR A 171 -2.48 -9.30 -21.44
N PHE A 172 -1.41 -8.55 -21.19
CA PHE A 172 -1.07 -7.35 -21.95
C PHE A 172 0.26 -7.47 -22.71
N GLU A 173 0.83 -8.67 -22.84
CA GLU A 173 2.15 -8.89 -23.43
C GLU A 173 2.29 -8.30 -24.84
N ASP A 174 1.36 -8.67 -25.71
CA ASP A 174 1.35 -8.27 -27.11
C ASP A 174 0.65 -6.92 -27.35
N LYS A 175 0.09 -6.31 -26.31
CA LYS A 175 -0.61 -5.04 -26.43
C LYS A 175 0.40 -3.91 -26.60
N GLN A 176 0.28 -3.19 -27.72
CA GLN A 176 0.98 -1.93 -27.91
C GLN A 176 0.34 -0.86 -27.01
N LEU A 177 1.16 -0.25 -26.15
CA LEU A 177 0.76 0.76 -25.19
C LEU A 177 0.79 2.14 -25.86
N ASN A 178 -0.24 2.94 -25.62
CA ASN A 178 -0.19 4.37 -25.88
C ASN A 178 0.17 5.16 -24.60
N GLY A 179 0.42 6.46 -24.74
CA GLY A 179 0.83 7.31 -23.62
C GLY A 179 -0.16 7.30 -22.45
N TYR A 180 -1.47 7.21 -22.74
CA TYR A 180 -2.51 7.11 -21.72
C TYR A 180 -2.40 5.81 -20.93
N GLN A 181 -2.23 4.68 -21.62
CA GLN A 181 -2.11 3.35 -21.01
C GLN A 181 -0.80 3.22 -20.23
N LEU A 182 0.30 3.75 -20.75
CA LEU A 182 1.57 3.83 -20.02
C LEU A 182 1.41 4.61 -18.71
N ALA A 183 0.78 5.78 -18.76
CA ALA A 183 0.52 6.58 -17.57
C ALA A 183 -0.42 5.88 -16.58
N ALA A 184 -1.40 5.13 -17.08
CA ALA A 184 -2.27 4.30 -16.27
C ALA A 184 -1.49 3.18 -15.56
N ILE A 185 -0.58 2.50 -16.26
CA ILE A 185 0.28 1.45 -15.68
C ILE A 185 1.18 2.02 -14.60
N THR A 186 1.94 3.08 -14.91
CA THR A 186 2.91 3.65 -13.97
C THR A 186 2.22 4.17 -12.72
N LYS A 187 1.07 4.83 -12.86
CA LYS A 187 0.26 5.29 -11.73
C LYS A 187 -0.37 4.11 -10.98
N GLY A 188 -1.05 3.20 -11.67
CA GLY A 188 -1.79 2.10 -11.05
C GLY A 188 -0.88 1.17 -10.25
N LEU A 189 0.28 0.79 -10.80
CA LEU A 189 1.25 -0.02 -10.08
C LEU A 189 1.81 0.71 -8.84
N ALA A 190 2.07 2.02 -8.94
CA ALA A 190 2.51 2.80 -7.79
C ALA A 190 1.42 2.91 -6.71
N ASP A 191 0.16 3.09 -7.10
CA ASP A 191 -0.98 3.18 -6.17
C ASP A 191 -1.17 1.84 -5.44
N ILE A 192 -1.04 0.70 -6.15
CA ILE A 192 -1.03 -0.65 -5.56
C ILE A 192 0.12 -0.80 -4.57
N PHE A 193 1.34 -0.38 -4.96
CA PHE A 193 2.52 -0.48 -4.10
C PHE A 193 2.35 0.30 -2.80
N VAL A 194 1.84 1.52 -2.86
CA VAL A 194 1.59 2.36 -1.69
C VAL A 194 0.57 1.70 -0.76
N ALA A 195 -0.54 1.18 -1.32
CA ALA A 195 -1.54 0.47 -0.53
C ALA A 195 -0.95 -0.76 0.16
N ASN A 196 -0.18 -1.57 -0.56
CA ASN A 196 0.51 -2.73 -0.02
C ASN A 196 1.55 -2.36 1.06
N GLN A 197 2.26 -1.23 0.93
CA GLN A 197 3.16 -0.75 1.98
C GLN A 197 2.42 -0.33 3.26
N VAL A 198 1.24 0.28 3.14
CA VAL A 198 0.40 0.60 4.30
C VAL A 198 -0.06 -0.68 4.97
N LYS A 199 -0.46 -1.70 4.20
CA LYS A 199 -0.78 -3.03 4.71
C LYS A 199 0.40 -3.64 5.48
N GLU A 200 1.59 -3.63 4.88
CA GLU A 200 2.82 -4.16 5.48
C GLU A 200 3.10 -3.53 6.85
N LYS A 201 3.11 -2.19 6.91
CA LYS A 201 3.35 -1.45 8.16
C LYS A 201 2.29 -1.74 9.20
N SER A 202 1.02 -1.79 8.80
CA SER A 202 -0.09 -2.08 9.72
C SER A 202 -0.01 -3.50 10.29
N LEU A 203 0.40 -4.49 9.48
CA LEU A 203 0.63 -5.86 9.95
C LEU A 203 1.80 -5.95 10.95
N LEU A 204 2.87 -5.20 10.72
CA LEU A 204 3.99 -5.09 11.67
C LEU A 204 3.56 -4.41 12.99
N GLU A 205 2.69 -3.39 12.91
CA GLU A 205 2.14 -2.69 14.09
C GLU A 205 1.17 -3.56 14.91
N LEU A 206 0.50 -4.54 14.30
CA LEU A 206 -0.43 -5.47 14.96
C LEU A 206 0.28 -6.52 15.86
N ASP A 207 1.58 -6.39 16.08
CA ASP A 207 2.41 -7.25 16.94
C ASP A 207 2.66 -8.67 16.38
N LEU A 208 2.51 -8.85 15.06
CA LEU A 208 3.21 -9.92 14.34
C LEU A 208 4.68 -9.52 14.21
N LYS A 209 5.45 -9.66 15.30
CA LYS A 209 6.90 -9.39 15.35
C LYS A 209 7.76 -10.16 14.32
N ALA A 210 7.14 -10.99 13.49
CA ALA A 210 7.77 -11.59 12.34
C ALA A 210 6.78 -11.64 11.18
N LEU A 211 7.11 -10.99 10.07
CA LEU A 211 6.51 -11.26 8.74
C LEU A 211 6.55 -12.77 8.44
N ASP A 212 7.47 -13.50 9.07
CA ASP A 212 7.66 -14.93 9.00
C ASP A 212 6.45 -15.73 9.54
N LYS A 213 5.58 -15.11 10.35
CA LYS A 213 4.34 -15.72 10.85
C LYS A 213 3.13 -15.51 9.94
N LEU A 214 3.25 -14.65 8.93
CA LEU A 214 2.22 -14.49 7.91
C LEU A 214 2.14 -15.76 7.06
N ASN A 215 0.92 -16.22 6.80
CA ASN A 215 0.69 -17.35 5.89
C ASN A 215 1.13 -16.98 4.46
N GLU A 216 1.26 -17.96 3.56
CA GLU A 216 1.73 -17.71 2.19
C GLU A 216 0.82 -16.75 1.41
N ASN A 217 -0.49 -16.77 1.67
CA ASN A 217 -1.45 -15.86 1.04
C ASN A 217 -1.23 -14.41 1.49
N ASP A 218 -0.89 -14.21 2.76
CA ASP A 218 -0.60 -12.91 3.34
C ASP A 218 0.71 -12.34 2.81
N ARG A 219 1.69 -13.17 2.39
CA ARG A 219 2.95 -12.68 1.81
C ARG A 219 2.86 -12.29 0.34
N GLU A 220 1.73 -12.52 -0.31
CA GLU A 220 1.58 -12.25 -1.74
C GLU A 220 1.76 -10.76 -2.07
N PHE A 221 1.31 -9.84 -1.20
CA PHE A 221 1.47 -8.39 -1.42
C PHE A 221 2.95 -7.94 -1.38
N ILE A 222 3.80 -8.63 -0.60
CA ILE A 222 5.24 -8.33 -0.50
C ILE A 222 5.92 -8.73 -1.81
N LYS A 223 5.60 -9.93 -2.32
CA LYS A 223 6.06 -10.39 -3.64
C LYS A 223 5.63 -9.43 -4.73
N GLU A 224 4.36 -8.99 -4.68
CA GLU A 224 3.78 -8.05 -5.62
C GLU A 224 4.51 -6.69 -5.60
N ASN A 225 4.87 -6.16 -4.43
CA ASN A 225 5.66 -4.93 -4.33
C ASN A 225 7.04 -5.05 -4.98
N GLY A 226 7.72 -6.18 -4.77
CA GLY A 226 9.00 -6.47 -5.44
C GLY A 226 8.86 -6.52 -6.96
N ASP A 227 7.79 -7.15 -7.44
CA ASP A 227 7.49 -7.26 -8.86
C ASP A 227 7.09 -5.91 -9.49
N ILE A 228 6.31 -5.08 -8.80
CA ILE A 228 5.96 -3.72 -9.25
C ILE A 228 7.22 -2.90 -9.53
N GLN A 229 8.19 -2.91 -8.60
CA GLN A 229 9.46 -2.22 -8.80
C GLN A 229 10.21 -2.73 -10.04
N ARG A 230 10.23 -4.05 -10.26
CA ARG A 230 10.84 -4.68 -11.44
C ARG A 230 10.15 -4.25 -12.73
N VAL A 231 8.81 -4.23 -12.75
CA VAL A 231 8.02 -3.80 -13.90
C VAL A 231 8.27 -2.33 -14.22
N LEU A 232 8.24 -1.44 -13.23
CA LEU A 232 8.52 -0.01 -13.42
C LEU A 232 9.94 0.22 -13.93
N MET A 233 10.93 -0.48 -13.37
CA MET A 233 12.32 -0.42 -13.85
C MET A 233 12.45 -0.89 -15.30
N TRP A 234 11.77 -1.97 -15.65
CA TRP A 234 11.80 -2.49 -17.01
C TRP A 234 11.19 -1.50 -18.01
N LEU A 235 10.04 -0.90 -17.67
CA LEU A 235 9.41 0.15 -18.48
C LEU A 235 10.35 1.35 -18.64
N TYR A 236 11.02 1.77 -17.57
CA TYR A 236 12.01 2.84 -17.63
C TYR A 236 13.16 2.52 -18.59
N LYS A 237 13.77 1.33 -18.47
CA LYS A 237 14.85 0.91 -19.36
C LYS A 237 14.40 0.82 -20.83
N LYS A 238 13.20 0.31 -21.09
CA LYS A 238 12.62 0.26 -22.45
C LYS A 238 12.39 1.66 -23.00
N GLN A 239 11.80 2.55 -22.22
CA GLN A 239 11.56 3.93 -22.61
C GLN A 239 12.88 4.65 -22.89
N LEU A 240 13.90 4.46 -22.06
CA LEU A 240 15.23 5.08 -22.24
C LEU A 240 15.87 4.67 -23.57
N VAL A 241 15.75 3.38 -23.95
CA VAL A 241 16.22 2.90 -25.25
C VAL A 241 15.45 3.53 -26.41
N LEU A 242 14.13 3.69 -26.27
CA LEU A 242 13.31 4.35 -27.29
C LEU A 242 13.67 5.83 -27.44
N SER A 243 13.83 6.54 -26.32
CA SER A 243 14.26 7.95 -26.31
C SER A 243 15.62 8.12 -26.97
N TYR A 244 16.58 7.23 -26.67
CA TYR A 244 17.90 7.25 -27.30
C TYR A 244 17.84 7.02 -28.81
N LYS A 245 17.13 5.98 -29.26
CA LYS A 245 16.97 5.69 -30.69
C LYS A 245 16.30 6.84 -31.43
N SER A 246 15.34 7.53 -30.81
CA SER A 246 14.72 8.71 -31.40
C SER A 246 15.73 9.85 -31.53
N ALA A 247 16.50 10.13 -30.47
CA ALA A 247 17.51 11.17 -30.48
C ALA A 247 18.61 10.91 -31.53
N GLU A 248 19.05 9.65 -31.66
CA GLU A 248 20.00 9.21 -32.68
C GLU A 248 19.48 9.45 -34.10
N LYS A 249 18.24 9.02 -34.40
CA LYS A 249 17.61 9.24 -35.71
C LYS A 249 17.47 10.73 -36.04
N SER A 250 17.05 11.54 -35.06
CA SER A 250 16.95 12.99 -35.24
C SER A 250 18.32 13.61 -35.51
N ASN A 251 19.35 13.20 -34.77
CA ASN A 251 20.72 13.64 -35.01
C ASN A 251 21.20 13.30 -36.43
N ASP A 252 21.02 12.05 -36.88
CA ASP A 252 21.42 11.60 -38.22
C ASP A 252 20.70 12.39 -39.32
N TYR A 253 19.41 12.64 -39.13
CA TYR A 253 18.63 13.47 -40.04
C TYR A 253 19.15 14.91 -40.12
N LEU A 254 19.40 15.56 -38.97
CA LEU A 254 19.95 16.92 -38.92
C LEU A 254 21.33 16.98 -39.60
N GLN A 255 22.19 15.98 -39.41
CA GLN A 255 23.48 15.89 -40.09
C GLN A 255 23.33 15.69 -41.61
N SER A 256 22.33 14.92 -42.07
CA SER A 256 22.06 14.74 -43.49
C SER A 256 21.61 16.04 -44.18
N LEU A 257 20.84 16.89 -43.49
CA LEU A 257 20.42 18.20 -44.00
C LEU A 257 21.63 19.10 -44.23
N LEU A 258 22.61 19.07 -43.32
CA LEU A 258 23.87 19.79 -43.47
C LEU A 258 24.70 19.24 -44.64
N ASN A 259 24.90 17.92 -44.70
CA ASN A 259 25.75 17.30 -45.73
C ASN A 259 25.18 17.45 -47.15
N SER A 260 23.86 17.46 -47.32
CA SER A 260 23.21 17.59 -48.64
C SER A 260 23.23 19.02 -49.20
N LYS A 261 23.53 20.02 -48.36
CA LYS A 261 23.52 21.45 -48.71
C LYS A 261 24.86 22.16 -48.53
N TYR A 262 25.82 21.49 -47.89
CA TYR A 262 27.18 22.00 -47.70
C TYR A 262 27.82 22.35 -49.05
N GLY A 263 28.27 23.60 -49.19
CA GLY A 263 28.96 24.11 -50.39
C GLY A 263 28.07 24.76 -51.46
N ARG A 264 26.73 24.79 -51.29
CA ARG A 264 25.79 25.43 -52.25
C ARG A 264 25.07 26.66 -51.72
N GLU A 265 24.92 26.80 -50.40
CA GLU A 265 24.16 27.85 -49.73
C GLU A 265 24.94 28.37 -48.50
N ARG A 266 24.64 29.59 -48.02
CA ARG A 266 25.24 30.13 -46.79
C ARG A 266 24.76 29.31 -45.58
N LEU A 267 25.63 29.07 -44.61
CA LEU A 267 25.32 28.28 -43.41
C LEU A 267 24.11 28.84 -42.64
N ASP A 268 23.99 30.17 -42.56
CA ASP A 268 22.87 30.85 -41.90
C ASP A 268 21.52 30.56 -42.56
N ASP A 269 21.49 30.48 -43.90
CA ASP A 269 20.27 30.18 -44.65
C ASP A 269 19.85 28.72 -44.46
N VAL A 270 20.83 27.80 -44.46
CA VAL A 270 20.60 26.38 -44.18
C VAL A 270 20.11 26.17 -42.74
N TRP A 271 20.66 26.92 -41.78
CA TRP A 271 20.21 26.92 -40.40
C TRP A 271 18.75 27.36 -40.27
N LEU A 272 18.42 28.58 -40.71
CA LEU A 272 17.10 29.18 -40.52
C LEU A 272 15.99 28.44 -41.27
N ARG A 273 16.26 27.96 -42.48
CA ARG A 273 15.22 27.38 -43.34
C ARG A 273 15.02 25.88 -43.16
N LEU A 274 16.06 25.14 -42.77
CA LEU A 274 16.03 23.67 -42.78
C LEU A 274 16.30 23.07 -41.40
N VAL A 275 17.45 23.42 -40.79
CA VAL A 275 17.92 22.73 -39.59
C VAL A 275 17.14 23.17 -38.36
N GLU A 276 16.98 24.47 -38.14
CA GLU A 276 16.27 25.00 -36.96
C GLU A 276 14.81 24.52 -36.88
N PRO A 277 13.99 24.58 -37.96
CA PRO A 277 12.62 24.06 -37.92
C PRO A 277 12.57 22.55 -37.62
N ALA A 278 13.47 21.76 -38.23
CA ALA A 278 13.55 20.32 -38.01
C ALA A 278 13.98 19.96 -36.57
N ALA A 279 14.95 20.70 -36.03
CA ALA A 279 15.42 20.55 -34.66
C ALA A 279 14.33 20.93 -33.65
N LYS A 280 13.65 22.08 -33.84
CA LYS A 280 12.51 22.49 -33.00
C LYS A 280 11.43 21.42 -32.95
N LYS A 281 11.02 20.90 -34.11
CA LYS A 281 10.02 19.84 -34.20
C LYS A 281 10.47 18.56 -33.48
N SER A 282 11.72 18.15 -33.67
CA SER A 282 12.28 16.96 -33.00
C SER A 282 12.31 17.12 -31.48
N VAL A 283 12.75 18.27 -30.99
CA VAL A 283 12.79 18.60 -29.56
C VAL A 283 11.39 18.63 -28.95
N MET A 284 10.42 19.27 -29.61
CA MET A 284 9.03 19.30 -29.14
C MET A 284 8.44 17.89 -29.04
N GLN A 285 8.56 17.12 -30.12
CA GLN A 285 8.09 15.73 -30.14
C GLN A 285 8.74 14.90 -29.03
N ALA A 286 10.05 15.05 -28.81
CA ALA A 286 10.76 14.33 -27.76
C ALA A 286 10.30 14.71 -26.36
N LYS A 287 10.08 15.99 -26.09
CA LYS A 287 9.53 16.46 -24.82
C LYS A 287 8.14 15.91 -24.55
N GLU A 288 7.26 15.97 -25.56
CA GLU A 288 5.86 15.56 -25.42
C GLU A 288 5.68 14.05 -25.26
N THR A 289 6.51 13.26 -25.95
CA THR A 289 6.31 11.80 -26.04
C THR A 289 7.33 10.98 -25.27
N TYR A 290 8.61 11.35 -25.32
CA TYR A 290 9.68 10.49 -24.83
C TYR A 290 10.15 10.86 -23.42
N LEU A 291 10.46 12.14 -23.21
CA LEU A 291 10.98 12.66 -21.94
C LEU A 291 9.88 12.74 -20.89
N SER A 292 8.68 13.19 -21.26
CA SER A 292 7.51 13.19 -20.35
C SER A 292 7.21 11.81 -19.76
N ALA A 293 7.34 10.75 -20.57
CA ALA A 293 7.19 9.37 -20.14
C ALA A 293 8.34 8.91 -19.24
N LEU A 294 9.60 9.27 -19.54
CA LEU A 294 10.74 8.97 -18.68
C LEU A 294 10.59 9.60 -17.30
N ASP A 295 10.26 10.89 -17.25
CA ASP A 295 10.01 11.63 -16.00
C ASP A 295 8.89 11.00 -15.20
N LEU A 296 7.78 10.66 -15.87
CA LEU A 296 6.64 10.01 -15.24
C LEU A 296 7.05 8.67 -14.61
N ILE A 297 7.74 7.80 -15.35
CA ILE A 297 8.16 6.49 -14.84
C ILE A 297 9.17 6.68 -13.70
N ALA A 298 10.18 7.55 -13.88
CA ALA A 298 11.22 7.79 -12.90
C ALA A 298 10.66 8.34 -11.57
N ALA A 299 9.70 9.26 -11.64
CA ALA A 299 9.01 9.77 -10.45
C ALA A 299 8.22 8.66 -9.72
N LYS A 300 7.67 7.68 -10.44
CA LYS A 300 7.01 6.52 -9.82
C LYS A 300 8.01 5.51 -9.25
N ILE A 301 9.16 5.31 -9.90
CA ILE A 301 10.25 4.50 -9.35
C ILE A 301 10.73 5.09 -8.01
N ASP A 302 10.92 6.41 -7.93
CA ASP A 302 11.33 7.06 -6.68
C ASP A 302 10.29 6.84 -5.56
N LYS A 303 9.00 7.05 -5.86
CA LYS A 303 7.90 6.78 -4.90
C LYS A 303 7.81 5.32 -4.46
N THR A 304 8.19 4.40 -5.34
CA THR A 304 8.17 2.96 -5.05
C THR A 304 9.52 2.43 -4.59
N ALA A 305 10.55 3.27 -4.41
CA ALA A 305 11.89 2.82 -4.10
C ALA A 305 12.03 2.21 -2.69
N GLY A 306 11.13 2.57 -1.76
CA GLY A 306 11.26 2.20 -0.35
C GLY A 306 12.60 2.69 0.21
N ASP A 307 13.41 1.77 0.75
CA ASP A 307 14.74 2.07 1.28
C ASP A 307 15.88 1.77 0.30
N LYS A 308 15.59 1.54 -0.99
CA LYS A 308 16.60 1.19 -2.01
C LYS A 308 17.25 2.45 -2.59
N PRO A 309 18.49 2.84 -2.18
CA PRO A 309 19.10 4.10 -2.62
C PRO A 309 19.39 4.14 -4.12
N LYS A 310 19.68 2.99 -4.74
CA LYS A 310 19.90 2.89 -6.20
C LYS A 310 18.64 3.28 -7.00
N LEU A 311 17.45 2.94 -6.50
CA LEU A 311 16.19 3.29 -7.17
C LEU A 311 15.87 4.79 -7.02
N LYS A 312 16.11 5.37 -5.83
CA LYS A 312 15.91 6.81 -5.58
C LYS A 312 16.76 7.70 -6.49
N LYS A 313 17.97 7.26 -6.82
CA LYS A 313 18.88 8.01 -7.71
C LYS A 313 18.38 8.14 -9.15
N ILE A 314 17.52 7.22 -9.62
CA ILE A 314 17.06 7.19 -11.01
C ILE A 314 16.38 8.49 -11.43
N TYR A 315 15.59 9.11 -10.54
CA TYR A 315 14.93 10.37 -10.88
C TYR A 315 15.95 11.48 -11.16
N SER A 316 16.93 11.67 -10.28
CA SER A 316 17.99 12.66 -10.49
C SER A 316 18.87 12.36 -11.71
N GLU A 317 19.14 11.09 -12.00
CA GLU A 317 19.90 10.66 -13.18
C GLU A 317 19.11 10.90 -14.48
N THR A 318 17.79 10.72 -14.46
CA THR A 318 16.89 10.99 -15.60
C THR A 318 16.97 12.46 -16.00
N LEU A 319 16.89 13.40 -15.04
CA LEU A 319 17.00 14.83 -15.32
C LEU A 319 18.34 15.21 -16.00
N ALA A 320 19.43 14.50 -15.68
CA ALA A 320 20.72 14.69 -16.33
C ALA A 320 20.76 14.09 -17.74
N LEU A 321 20.14 12.92 -17.93
CA LEU A 321 20.02 12.26 -19.23
C LEU A 321 19.18 13.06 -20.22
N ASP A 322 18.09 13.68 -19.77
CA ASP A 322 17.20 14.47 -20.62
C ASP A 322 17.93 15.61 -21.33
N LYS A 323 18.80 16.32 -20.59
CA LYS A 323 19.63 17.38 -21.18
C LYS A 323 20.55 16.83 -22.26
N LYS A 324 21.14 15.64 -22.04
CA LYS A 324 22.03 14.98 -23.00
C LYS A 324 21.25 14.50 -24.23
N LEU A 325 20.07 13.89 -24.05
CA LEU A 325 19.18 13.50 -25.15
C LEU A 325 18.78 14.69 -26.01
N LEU A 326 18.38 15.80 -25.39
CA LEU A 326 18.02 17.03 -26.11
C LEU A 326 19.18 17.63 -26.89
N SER A 327 20.42 17.54 -26.39
CA SER A 327 21.60 18.04 -27.10
C SER A 327 21.92 17.29 -28.41
N LEU A 328 21.41 16.06 -28.58
CA LEU A 328 21.51 15.33 -29.85
C LEU A 328 20.48 15.81 -30.88
N MET A 329 19.38 16.39 -30.41
CA MET A 329 18.28 16.89 -31.25
C MET A 329 18.39 18.39 -31.52
N TRP A 330 19.34 19.06 -30.89
CA TRP A 330 19.58 20.50 -30.98
C TRP A 330 21.07 20.80 -30.91
N PRO A 331 21.71 21.36 -31.95
CA PRO A 331 23.10 21.81 -31.89
C PRO A 331 23.22 22.99 -30.91
N PRO A 332 23.79 22.82 -29.69
CA PRO A 332 23.80 23.87 -28.69
C PRO A 332 24.79 24.99 -29.01
N ASN A 333 25.79 24.71 -29.84
CA ASN A 333 26.88 25.64 -30.21
C ASN A 333 26.77 26.12 -31.67
N GLY A 334 25.59 26.00 -32.28
CA GLY A 334 25.42 26.25 -33.71
C GLY A 334 25.93 25.11 -34.58
N LEU A 335 26.01 25.35 -35.89
CA LEU A 335 26.38 24.31 -36.87
C LEU A 335 27.88 23.97 -36.86
N ASP A 336 28.71 24.91 -36.42
CA ASP A 336 30.14 24.73 -36.29
C ASP A 336 30.44 23.67 -35.23
N ASN A 337 31.08 22.58 -35.65
CA ASN A 337 31.38 21.41 -34.81
C ASN A 337 30.16 20.60 -34.35
N PHE A 338 28.98 20.75 -34.98
CA PHE A 338 27.81 19.92 -34.64
C PHE A 338 28.11 18.42 -34.79
N LYS A 339 28.93 18.06 -35.79
CA LYS A 339 29.33 16.66 -36.03
C LYS A 339 30.24 16.10 -34.94
N GLU A 340 31.25 16.85 -34.46
CA GLU A 340 32.08 16.39 -33.34
C GLU A 340 31.29 16.34 -32.02
N SER A 341 30.54 17.41 -31.73
CA SER A 341 29.78 17.52 -30.47
C SER A 341 28.69 16.45 -30.36
N SER A 342 27.96 16.15 -31.43
CA SER A 342 26.97 15.05 -31.46
C SER A 342 27.62 13.68 -31.27
N LYS A 343 28.76 13.40 -31.91
CA LYS A 343 29.50 12.15 -31.72
C LYS A 343 29.95 11.96 -30.27
N GLN A 344 30.42 13.02 -29.62
CA GLN A 344 30.80 12.97 -28.21
C GLN A 344 29.58 12.72 -27.32
N ALA A 345 28.51 13.48 -27.51
CA ALA A 345 27.26 13.32 -26.76
C ALA A 345 26.67 11.91 -26.92
N MET A 346 26.71 11.33 -28.13
CA MET A 346 26.28 9.94 -28.37
C MET A 346 27.10 8.92 -27.58
N ARG A 347 28.43 9.09 -27.53
CA ARG A 347 29.33 8.20 -26.76
C ARG A 347 29.03 8.27 -25.26
N GLU A 348 28.94 9.48 -24.73
CA GLU A 348 28.65 9.71 -23.31
C GLU A 348 27.27 9.16 -22.91
N LEU A 349 26.27 9.35 -23.77
CA LEU A 349 24.93 8.84 -23.52
C LEU A 349 24.87 7.32 -23.57
N LYS A 350 25.58 6.68 -24.51
CA LYS A 350 25.68 5.22 -24.58
C LYS A 350 26.29 4.62 -23.32
N VAL A 351 27.33 5.25 -22.77
CA VAL A 351 27.93 4.85 -21.48
C VAL A 351 26.91 4.97 -20.36
N ALA A 352 26.25 6.12 -20.21
CA ALA A 352 25.27 6.34 -19.16
C ALA A 352 24.06 5.38 -19.23
N ILE A 353 23.57 5.09 -20.43
CA ILE A 353 22.49 4.12 -20.65
C ILE A 353 22.94 2.70 -20.26
N ASN A 354 24.15 2.30 -20.63
CA ASN A 354 24.68 0.98 -20.27
C ASN A 354 24.80 0.81 -18.75
N GLU A 355 25.28 1.84 -18.04
CA GLU A 355 25.36 1.82 -16.57
C GLU A 355 23.98 1.63 -15.92
N ILE A 356 22.94 2.28 -16.47
CA ILE A 356 21.56 2.12 -15.99
C ILE A 356 21.01 0.73 -16.33
N GLN A 357 21.34 0.18 -17.50
CA GLN A 357 20.89 -1.14 -17.92
C GLN A 357 21.46 -2.27 -17.05
N GLN A 358 22.69 -2.12 -16.54
CA GLN A 358 23.38 -3.10 -15.71
C GLN A 358 22.93 -3.14 -14.23
N ARG A 359 22.15 -2.15 -13.77
CA ARG A 359 21.57 -2.12 -12.42
C ARG A 359 20.27 -2.90 -12.34
#